data_AF-A0A4Q4MM25-F1
#
_entry.id   AF-A0A4Q4MM25-F1
#
_cell.length_a   1.000
_cell.length_b   1.000
_cell.length_c   1.000
_cell.angle_alpha   90.00
_cell.angle_beta   90.00
_cell.angle_gamma   90.00
#
_symmetry.space_group_name_H-M   'P 1'
#
loop_
_entity.id
_entity.type
_entity.pdbx_description
1 polymer ?
#
loop_
_entity_poly.entity_id
_entity_poly.type
_entity_poly.pdbx_seq_one_letter_code
_entity_poly.pdbx_strand_id
1 'polypeptide(L)'
;MAYNYTKMNTGRPEPIQQQQPPPQPGKKYELSVEQQPIRARMCGFGDKDRRPITPPPCIRLVVIDNQTGREVDFQDIDSTYFVLMVDLFDAAGVDPVNLVRHSSAAPTVSISSSTTTSYPPPPERTHQMVTTSTPYDFRPYGSNPSSMGYCYPQQYQMYGPPQAAMIPATPIGSNHTRNLIGMNAVNACRLNDLAGKPGFWFVLQDLSVRTEGTFRLKLSLFDIGAGDGTNGTVHLNGPSKGKGPCLATNYTDPFTVYSAKKFPGVIESTKLSKCFAQQGIKIPIRKDGGPKVPNQSEFDE
;
A
#
# COMPACT_ATOMS: atom_id res chain seq x y z
N MET A 1 -51.86 12.04 -26.56
CA MET A 1 -51.27 11.12 -25.55
C MET A 1 -49.97 10.59 -26.10
N ALA A 2 -48.83 11.14 -25.68
CA ALA A 2 -47.51 10.66 -26.07
C ALA A 2 -46.84 10.04 -24.84
N TYR A 3 -46.45 8.78 -24.94
CA TYR A 3 -45.86 8.00 -23.86
C TYR A 3 -44.38 8.40 -23.67
N ASN A 4 -44.05 8.93 -22.49
CA ASN A 4 -42.67 9.14 -22.07
C ASN A 4 -42.08 7.80 -21.60
N TYR A 5 -41.06 7.31 -22.32
CA TYR A 5 -40.23 6.20 -21.87
C TYR A 5 -39.19 6.71 -20.87
N THR A 6 -39.40 6.39 -19.60
CA THR A 6 -38.41 6.60 -18.53
C THR A 6 -37.24 5.63 -18.73
N LYS A 7 -36.05 6.16 -19.03
CA LYS A 7 -34.81 5.37 -19.05
C LYS A 7 -34.57 4.76 -17.67
N MET A 8 -34.46 3.43 -17.61
CA MET A 8 -34.06 2.72 -16.41
C MET A 8 -32.61 3.05 -16.06
N ASN A 9 -32.40 3.40 -14.79
CA ASN A 9 -31.10 3.68 -14.20
C ASN A 9 -30.30 2.37 -14.04
N THR A 10 -29.50 2.03 -15.05
CA THR A 10 -28.53 0.93 -14.94
C THR A 10 -27.36 1.46 -14.10
N GLY A 11 -27.27 1.04 -12.83
CA GLY A 11 -26.28 1.48 -11.83
C GLY A 11 -24.81 1.17 -12.14
N ARG A 12 -24.34 1.57 -13.33
CA ARG A 12 -22.94 1.57 -13.73
C ARG A 12 -22.41 2.99 -13.48
N PRO A 13 -21.43 3.19 -12.58
CA PRO A 13 -20.79 4.49 -12.47
C PRO A 13 -20.14 4.82 -13.82
N GLU A 14 -20.45 5.99 -14.37
CA GLU A 14 -19.79 6.48 -15.58
C GLU A 14 -18.27 6.57 -15.34
N PRO A 15 -17.43 6.24 -16.35
CA PRO A 15 -16.00 6.43 -16.23
C PRO A 15 -15.71 7.91 -16.01
N ILE A 16 -15.22 8.25 -14.81
CA ILE A 16 -14.73 9.58 -14.48
C ILE A 16 -13.59 9.86 -15.45
N GLN A 17 -13.83 10.73 -16.44
CA GLN A 17 -12.74 11.32 -17.21
C GLN A 17 -11.80 12.01 -16.22
N GLN A 18 -10.59 11.46 -16.08
CA GLN A 18 -9.53 12.06 -15.29
C GLN A 18 -9.13 13.38 -15.96
N GLN A 19 -9.82 14.46 -15.60
CA GLN A 19 -9.39 15.81 -15.94
C GLN A 19 -8.05 16.04 -15.24
N GLN A 20 -7.02 16.29 -16.04
CA GLN A 20 -5.75 16.83 -15.54
C GLN A 20 -6.09 18.08 -14.71
N PRO A 21 -5.66 18.17 -13.44
CA PRO A 21 -5.96 19.34 -12.64
C PRO A 21 -5.28 20.58 -13.25
N PRO A 22 -5.83 21.77 -13.00
CA PRO A 22 -5.32 23.00 -13.59
C PRO A 22 -3.85 23.19 -13.19
N PRO A 23 -2.95 23.53 -14.12
CA PRO A 23 -1.54 23.77 -13.81
C PRO A 23 -1.42 24.91 -12.80
N GLN A 24 -0.56 24.74 -11.80
CA GLN A 24 -0.15 25.85 -10.94
C GLN A 24 0.41 27.00 -11.81
N PRO A 25 0.25 28.27 -11.42
CA PRO A 25 0.64 29.39 -12.26
C PRO A 25 2.14 29.35 -12.58
N GLY A 26 2.48 28.97 -13.82
CA GLY A 26 3.80 29.13 -14.43
C GLY A 26 4.65 27.88 -14.65
N LYS A 27 4.33 26.72 -14.05
CA LYS A 27 5.12 25.48 -14.21
C LYS A 27 4.24 24.28 -14.59
N LYS A 28 4.74 23.45 -15.49
CA LYS A 28 4.18 22.15 -15.88
C LYS A 28 5.09 21.04 -15.35
N TYR A 29 4.49 19.98 -14.81
CA TYR A 29 5.22 18.84 -14.25
C TYR A 29 5.00 17.61 -15.12
N GLU A 30 6.07 16.87 -15.40
CA GLU A 30 6.03 15.61 -16.14
C GLU A 30 6.86 14.55 -15.40
N LEU A 31 6.37 13.31 -15.43
CA LEU A 31 7.06 12.15 -14.85
C LEU A 31 7.58 11.30 -16.00
N SER A 32 8.89 11.15 -16.13
CA SER A 32 9.52 10.28 -17.12
C SER A 32 9.98 8.98 -16.46
N VAL A 33 9.54 7.83 -16.97
CA VAL A 33 9.96 6.53 -16.44
C VAL A 33 11.21 6.08 -17.19
N GLU A 34 12.38 6.43 -16.66
CA GLU A 34 13.67 6.17 -17.28
C GLU A 34 14.18 4.74 -17.02
N GLN A 35 13.60 4.05 -16.02
CA GLN A 35 13.79 2.60 -15.83
C GLN A 35 12.45 1.95 -15.54
N GLN A 36 12.01 1.08 -16.44
CA GLN A 36 10.73 0.39 -16.36
C GLN A 36 10.79 -0.83 -15.42
N PRO A 37 9.70 -1.14 -14.67
CA PRO A 37 9.56 -2.45 -14.08
C PRO A 37 9.38 -3.50 -15.17
N ILE A 38 9.98 -4.67 -15.00
CA ILE A 38 9.87 -5.76 -16.00
C ILE A 38 9.17 -6.97 -15.38
N ARG A 39 9.59 -7.37 -14.17
CA ARG A 39 9.04 -8.54 -13.52
C ARG A 39 9.17 -8.56 -12.01
N ALA A 40 8.30 -9.33 -11.39
CA ALA A 40 8.40 -9.68 -9.98
C ALA A 40 8.00 -11.15 -9.76
N ARG A 41 8.26 -11.65 -8.55
CA ARG A 41 7.66 -12.88 -8.05
C ARG A 41 6.56 -12.50 -7.08
N MET A 42 5.41 -13.16 -7.20
CA MET A 42 4.30 -12.96 -6.26
C MET A 42 4.75 -13.27 -4.83
N CYS A 43 4.36 -12.43 -3.87
CA CYS A 43 4.69 -12.61 -2.45
C CYS A 43 3.63 -13.43 -1.70
N GLY A 44 2.45 -13.62 -2.30
CA GLY A 44 1.32 -14.24 -1.65
C GLY A 44 0.84 -13.45 -0.43
N PHE A 45 0.31 -14.18 0.55
CA PHE A 45 -0.37 -13.59 1.71
C PHE A 45 0.39 -13.77 3.04
N GLY A 46 1.53 -14.45 3.03
CA GLY A 46 2.43 -14.52 4.19
C GLY A 46 3.43 -13.36 4.21
N ASP A 47 3.94 -13.00 5.38
CA ASP A 47 4.88 -11.86 5.55
C ASP A 47 6.36 -12.22 5.32
N LYS A 48 6.68 -13.49 5.03
CA LYS A 48 8.05 -13.99 5.03
C LYS A 48 8.80 -13.90 3.68
N ASP A 49 8.10 -13.84 2.55
CA ASP A 49 8.72 -13.88 1.20
C ASP A 49 8.35 -12.62 0.42
N ARG A 50 8.98 -11.48 0.76
CA ARG A 50 8.86 -10.23 -0.02
C ARG A 50 9.94 -10.17 -1.09
N ARG A 51 9.50 -9.95 -2.33
CA ARG A 51 10.38 -9.87 -3.51
C ARG A 51 10.05 -8.62 -4.29
N PRO A 52 10.92 -7.60 -4.23
CA PRO A 52 10.70 -6.37 -4.96
C PRO A 52 10.56 -6.60 -6.46
N ILE A 53 9.79 -5.74 -7.11
CA ILE A 53 9.72 -5.60 -8.57
C ILE A 53 11.12 -5.27 -9.08
N THR A 54 11.54 -5.94 -10.16
CA THR A 54 12.87 -5.78 -10.75
C THR A 54 12.80 -5.52 -12.25
N PRO A 55 13.66 -4.63 -12.78
CA PRO A 55 14.49 -3.68 -12.02
C PRO A 55 13.60 -2.66 -11.27
N PRO A 56 14.11 -1.98 -10.24
CA PRO A 56 13.30 -1.03 -9.48
C PRO A 56 12.92 0.15 -10.38
N PRO A 57 11.65 0.57 -10.47
CA PRO A 57 11.31 1.72 -11.30
C PRO A 57 12.06 2.98 -10.87
N CYS A 58 12.64 3.70 -11.84
CA CYS A 58 13.29 4.99 -11.64
C CYS A 58 12.57 6.05 -12.46
N ILE A 59 12.02 7.05 -11.77
CA ILE A 59 11.18 8.07 -12.38
C ILE A 59 11.87 9.41 -12.22
N ARG A 60 12.11 10.11 -13.33
CA ARG A 60 12.66 11.46 -13.36
C ARG A 60 11.52 12.47 -13.36
N LEU A 61 11.61 13.47 -12.50
CA LEU A 61 10.72 14.63 -12.53
C LEU A 61 11.28 15.67 -13.51
N VAL A 62 10.45 16.06 -14.47
CA VAL A 62 10.72 17.16 -15.39
C VAL A 62 9.79 18.31 -15.02
N VAL A 63 10.37 19.48 -14.75
CA VAL A 63 9.60 20.69 -14.49
C VAL A 63 9.86 21.65 -15.63
N ILE A 64 8.80 22.00 -16.35
CA ILE A 64 8.85 22.83 -17.54
C ILE A 64 8.24 24.19 -17.20
N ASP A 65 8.96 25.26 -17.49
CA ASP A 65 8.41 26.61 -17.40
C ASP A 65 7.40 26.82 -18.53
N ASN A 66 6.17 27.20 -18.19
CA ASN A 66 5.08 27.31 -19.15
C ASN A 66 5.23 28.52 -20.11
N GLN A 67 6.04 29.52 -19.76
CA GLN A 67 6.32 30.68 -20.61
C GLN A 67 7.43 30.37 -21.62
N THR A 68 8.50 29.72 -21.17
CA THR A 68 9.67 29.44 -22.03
C THR A 68 9.60 28.09 -22.74
N GLY A 69 8.80 27.15 -22.23
CA GLY A 69 8.72 25.76 -22.70
C GLY A 69 9.99 24.95 -22.41
N ARG A 70 10.91 25.46 -21.59
CA ARG A 70 12.18 24.80 -21.25
C ARG A 70 12.13 24.15 -19.87
N GLU A 71 12.95 23.11 -19.71
CA GLU A 71 13.19 22.50 -18.40
C GLU A 71 13.81 23.56 -17.45
N VAL A 72 13.20 23.72 -16.29
CA VAL A 72 13.68 24.58 -15.21
C VAL A 72 14.91 23.93 -14.57
N ASP A 73 15.91 24.73 -14.21
CA ASP A 73 17.09 24.22 -13.51
C ASP A 73 16.69 23.57 -12.17
N PHE A 74 17.32 22.46 -11.83
CA PHE A 74 17.01 21.71 -10.60
C PHE A 74 17.27 22.56 -9.34
N GLN A 75 18.12 23.59 -9.39
CA GLN A 75 18.39 24.50 -8.27
C GLN A 75 17.23 25.45 -7.97
N ASP A 76 16.41 25.76 -8.97
CA ASP A 76 15.29 26.71 -8.89
C ASP A 76 13.97 26.05 -8.46
N ILE A 77 14.06 24.81 -7.97
CA ILE A 77 12.93 23.97 -7.59
C ILE A 77 13.17 23.46 -6.17
N ASP A 78 12.29 23.82 -5.26
CA ASP A 78 12.22 23.19 -3.95
C ASP A 78 11.43 21.87 -4.06
N SER A 79 12.12 20.74 -3.94
CA SER A 79 11.50 19.42 -3.99
C SER A 79 11.12 18.86 -2.63
N THR A 80 11.30 19.62 -1.55
CA THR A 80 11.18 19.15 -0.16
C THR A 80 9.83 18.48 0.11
N TYR A 81 8.78 18.97 -0.53
CA TYR A 81 7.41 18.52 -0.33
C TYR A 81 6.84 17.73 -1.51
N PHE A 82 7.68 17.32 -2.46
CA PHE A 82 7.25 16.46 -3.55
C PHE A 82 7.17 15.00 -3.11
N VAL A 83 5.97 14.45 -3.23
CA VAL A 83 5.65 13.05 -2.92
C VAL A 83 5.10 12.37 -4.16
N LEU A 84 5.70 11.25 -4.54
CA LEU A 84 5.18 10.35 -5.57
C LEU A 84 4.39 9.22 -4.91
N MET A 85 3.11 9.13 -5.24
CA MET A 85 2.23 8.03 -4.85
C MET A 85 2.14 7.00 -5.97
N VAL A 86 2.12 5.72 -5.58
CA VAL A 86 2.08 4.58 -6.50
C VAL A 86 0.87 3.69 -6.23
N ASP A 87 0.12 3.42 -7.28
CA ASP A 87 -1.03 2.50 -7.28
C ASP A 87 -0.86 1.41 -8.32
N LEU A 88 -1.44 0.24 -8.06
CA LEU A 88 -1.43 -0.89 -9.00
C LEU A 88 -2.68 -0.86 -9.89
N PHE A 89 -2.46 -0.88 -11.19
CA PHE A 89 -3.49 -0.94 -12.23
C PHE A 89 -3.37 -2.22 -13.04
N ASP A 90 -4.46 -2.59 -13.69
CA ASP A 90 -4.47 -3.67 -14.67
C ASP A 90 -3.49 -3.43 -15.83
N ALA A 91 -3.29 -4.44 -16.68
CA ALA A 91 -2.35 -4.36 -17.80
C ALA A 91 -2.69 -3.23 -18.79
N ALA A 92 -3.98 -2.89 -18.92
CA ALA A 92 -4.46 -1.81 -19.79
C ALA A 92 -4.27 -0.41 -19.17
N GLY A 93 -4.04 -0.32 -17.86
CA GLY A 93 -3.93 0.97 -17.15
C GLY A 93 -5.28 1.65 -16.88
N VAL A 94 -6.39 0.91 -16.99
CA VAL A 94 -7.75 1.45 -16.90
C VAL A 94 -8.26 1.37 -15.47
N ASP A 95 -8.20 0.18 -14.87
CA ASP A 95 -8.82 -0.08 -13.59
C ASP A 95 -7.79 -0.31 -12.47
N PRO A 96 -7.98 0.32 -11.29
CA PRO A 96 -7.14 0.05 -10.13
C PRO A 96 -7.41 -1.35 -9.57
N VAL A 97 -6.37 -2.17 -9.43
CA VAL A 97 -6.44 -3.56 -8.93
C VAL A 97 -5.72 -3.71 -7.59
N ASN A 98 -5.85 -2.68 -6.78
CA ASN A 98 -5.20 -2.56 -5.48
C ASN A 98 -5.76 -3.51 -4.41
N LEU A 99 -6.96 -4.06 -4.56
CA LEU A 99 -7.59 -4.93 -3.56
C LEU A 99 -7.68 -6.38 -4.04
N VAL A 100 -7.24 -7.30 -3.18
CA VAL A 100 -7.32 -8.75 -3.43
C VAL A 100 -7.91 -9.48 -2.25
N ARG A 101 -8.62 -10.56 -2.52
CA ARG A 101 -9.21 -11.44 -1.49
C ARG A 101 -8.31 -12.64 -1.25
N HIS A 102 -8.16 -13.03 0.01
CA HIS A 102 -7.48 -14.26 0.40
C HIS A 102 -8.43 -15.20 1.17
N SER A 103 -8.18 -16.51 1.11
CA SER A 103 -9.10 -17.53 1.62
C SER A 103 -8.95 -17.82 3.12
N SER A 104 -7.86 -17.40 3.76
CA SER A 104 -7.63 -17.66 5.17
C SER A 104 -8.35 -16.66 6.07
N ALA A 105 -9.17 -17.16 7.01
CA ALA A 105 -9.86 -16.36 8.03
C ALA A 105 -8.92 -15.72 9.09
N ALA A 106 -7.61 -15.82 8.89
CA ALA A 106 -6.62 -15.19 9.75
C ALA A 106 -6.56 -13.70 9.44
N PRO A 107 -6.54 -12.80 10.45
CA PRO A 107 -6.43 -11.38 10.21
C PRO A 107 -5.10 -11.08 9.49
N THR A 108 -5.17 -10.66 8.22
CA THR A 108 -3.98 -10.14 7.53
C THR A 108 -3.64 -8.78 8.11
N VAL A 109 -2.72 -8.77 9.08
CA VAL A 109 -2.06 -7.55 9.52
C VAL A 109 -1.15 -7.12 8.37
N SER A 110 -1.63 -6.19 7.54
CA SER A 110 -0.79 -5.69 6.45
C SER A 110 0.25 -4.77 7.07
N ILE A 111 1.54 -4.95 6.77
CA ILE A 111 2.60 -4.04 7.25
C ILE A 111 2.33 -2.57 6.82
N SER A 112 1.49 -2.37 5.79
CA SER A 112 1.04 -1.06 5.30
C SER A 112 -0.37 -0.64 5.79
N SER A 113 -1.00 -1.35 6.74
CA SER A 113 -2.31 -0.94 7.27
C SER A 113 -2.13 0.10 8.37
N SER A 114 -2.49 1.35 8.08
CA SER A 114 -2.77 2.34 9.12
C SER A 114 -3.95 1.84 9.95
N THR A 115 -3.72 1.47 11.22
CA THR A 115 -4.81 1.24 12.16
C THR A 115 -5.49 2.58 12.43
N THR A 116 -6.74 2.73 11.99
CA THR A 116 -7.55 3.89 12.36
C THR A 116 -7.88 3.77 13.84
N THR A 117 -7.09 4.41 14.71
CA THR A 117 -7.55 4.66 16.07
C THR A 117 -8.48 5.87 16.01
N SER A 118 -9.76 5.66 16.27
CA SER A 118 -10.69 6.77 16.49
C SER A 118 -10.21 7.54 17.72
N TYR A 119 -10.14 8.87 17.62
CA TYR A 119 -9.84 9.73 18.76
C TYR A 119 -11.14 10.36 19.29
N PRO A 120 -11.37 10.38 20.61
CA PRO A 120 -10.50 9.87 21.67
C PRO A 120 -10.48 8.32 21.73
N PRO A 121 -9.38 7.71 22.20
CA PRO A 121 -9.30 6.25 22.34
C PRO A 121 -10.40 5.75 23.29
N PRO A 122 -11.07 4.63 22.98
CA PRO A 122 -12.02 4.01 23.91
C PRO A 122 -11.30 3.66 25.23
N PRO A 123 -11.96 3.76 26.39
CA PRO A 123 -11.37 3.33 27.66
C PRO A 123 -10.95 1.86 27.57
N GLU A 124 -9.71 1.58 27.95
CA GLU A 124 -9.12 0.24 27.94
C GLU A 124 -10.01 -0.73 28.73
N ARG A 125 -10.59 -1.73 28.07
CA ARG A 125 -11.12 -2.89 28.79
C ARG A 125 -9.95 -3.81 29.11
N THR A 126 -9.61 -3.91 30.39
CA THR A 126 -8.71 -4.93 30.92
C THR A 126 -9.25 -6.31 30.56
N HIS A 127 -8.70 -6.95 29.54
CA HIS A 127 -9.03 -8.33 29.21
C HIS A 127 -8.47 -9.24 30.30
N GLN A 128 -9.31 -9.60 31.29
CA GLN A 128 -9.02 -10.74 32.16
C GLN A 128 -9.11 -12.01 31.31
N MET A 129 -7.97 -12.63 31.05
CA MET A 129 -7.91 -13.98 30.47
C MET A 129 -8.52 -14.96 31.47
N VAL A 130 -9.73 -15.44 31.20
CA VAL A 130 -10.29 -16.60 31.91
C VAL A 130 -9.69 -17.84 31.26
N THR A 131 -8.71 -18.45 31.93
CA THR A 131 -8.17 -19.76 31.58
C THR A 131 -9.16 -20.84 32.02
N THR A 132 -9.83 -21.48 31.07
CA THR A 132 -10.63 -22.69 31.32
C THR A 132 -9.70 -23.90 31.40
N SER A 133 -9.31 -24.29 32.62
CA SER A 133 -8.68 -25.59 32.88
C SER A 133 -9.74 -26.68 33.01
N THR A 134 -9.71 -27.65 32.10
CA THR A 134 -10.45 -28.92 32.22
C THR A 134 -9.74 -29.84 33.23
N PRO A 135 -10.41 -30.33 34.30
CA PRO A 135 -9.78 -31.29 35.21
C PRO A 135 -9.84 -32.72 34.63
N TYR A 136 -8.69 -33.39 34.63
CA TYR A 136 -8.59 -34.85 34.45
C TYR A 136 -8.96 -35.55 35.77
N ASP A 137 -9.86 -36.52 35.70
CA ASP A 137 -10.26 -37.38 36.83
C ASP A 137 -9.11 -38.31 37.26
N PHE A 138 -8.79 -38.30 38.56
CA PHE A 138 -7.99 -39.33 39.22
C PHE A 138 -8.78 -39.88 40.41
N ARG A 139 -9.20 -41.15 40.32
CA ARG A 139 -9.84 -41.88 41.43
C ARG A 139 -8.80 -42.61 42.27
N PRO A 140 -8.97 -42.65 43.60
CA PRO A 140 -8.64 -43.86 44.35
C PRO A 140 -9.77 -44.37 45.25
N TYR A 141 -9.62 -45.65 45.61
CA TYR A 141 -10.50 -46.56 46.36
C TYR A 141 -10.92 -46.11 47.78
N GLY A 142 -12.13 -46.52 48.22
CA GLY A 142 -12.38 -46.87 49.63
C GLY A 142 -13.76 -46.56 50.23
N SER A 143 -14.53 -47.62 50.52
CA SER A 143 -15.55 -47.82 51.59
C SER A 143 -16.86 -46.99 51.67
N ASN A 144 -17.97 -47.74 51.72
CA ASN A 144 -19.38 -47.41 52.03
C ASN A 144 -19.60 -47.28 53.58
N PRO A 145 -20.81 -47.02 54.15
CA PRO A 145 -22.05 -46.36 53.65
C PRO A 145 -22.64 -45.30 54.63
N SER A 146 -23.79 -44.70 54.23
CA SER A 146 -24.91 -44.20 55.08
C SER A 146 -25.03 -42.69 55.36
N SER A 147 -26.16 -42.12 54.90
CA SER A 147 -27.17 -41.37 55.70
C SER A 147 -27.74 -40.15 54.96
N MET A 148 -29.06 -40.21 54.75
CA MET A 148 -29.97 -39.12 54.41
C MET A 148 -29.93 -38.00 55.46
N GLY A 149 -30.04 -36.74 55.04
CA GLY A 149 -30.26 -35.61 55.93
C GLY A 149 -30.41 -34.28 55.19
N TYR A 150 -31.64 -33.82 55.06
CA TYR A 150 -32.00 -32.49 54.55
C TYR A 150 -31.42 -31.37 55.42
N CYS A 151 -30.87 -30.32 54.82
CA CYS A 151 -30.77 -29.00 55.42
C CYS A 151 -30.86 -27.93 54.34
N TYR A 152 -31.89 -27.08 54.41
CA TYR A 152 -32.01 -25.86 53.62
C TYR A 152 -30.96 -24.83 54.08
N PRO A 153 -30.51 -23.96 53.17
CA PRO A 153 -30.43 -22.57 53.59
C PRO A 153 -31.01 -21.60 52.55
N GLN A 154 -31.97 -20.84 53.05
CA GLN A 154 -32.15 -19.38 52.94
C GLN A 154 -31.72 -18.68 51.63
N GLN A 155 -32.76 -18.14 50.99
CA GLN A 155 -32.76 -17.25 49.84
C GLN A 155 -32.27 -15.85 50.23
N TYR A 156 -31.06 -15.48 49.81
CA TYR A 156 -30.66 -14.07 49.68
C TYR A 156 -30.79 -13.66 48.21
N GLN A 157 -31.76 -12.79 47.92
CA GLN A 157 -31.91 -12.12 46.64
C GLN A 157 -30.80 -11.07 46.49
N MET A 158 -29.78 -11.38 45.71
CA MET A 158 -28.80 -10.39 45.25
C MET A 158 -29.20 -9.93 43.85
N TYR A 159 -29.59 -8.67 43.71
CA TYR A 159 -29.78 -8.00 42.42
C TYR A 159 -28.42 -7.98 41.68
N GLY A 160 -28.26 -8.85 40.69
CA GLY A 160 -27.15 -8.78 39.74
C GLY A 160 -27.36 -7.65 38.73
N PRO A 161 -26.30 -6.99 38.24
CA PRO A 161 -26.43 -5.95 37.22
C PRO A 161 -27.04 -6.54 35.95
N PRO A 162 -27.77 -5.74 35.14
CA PRO A 162 -28.46 -6.25 33.96
C PRO A 162 -27.42 -6.90 33.04
N GLN A 163 -27.72 -8.12 32.60
CA GLN A 163 -26.94 -8.83 31.59
C GLN A 163 -26.81 -7.91 30.38
N ALA A 164 -25.62 -7.34 30.19
CA ALA A 164 -25.29 -6.65 28.96
C ALA A 164 -25.50 -7.68 27.84
N ALA A 165 -26.46 -7.40 26.95
CA ALA A 165 -26.65 -8.20 25.75
C ALA A 165 -25.29 -8.35 25.08
N MET A 166 -24.80 -9.58 24.99
CA MET A 166 -23.61 -9.91 24.23
C MET A 166 -23.94 -9.55 22.79
N ILE A 167 -23.56 -8.35 22.35
CA ILE A 167 -23.51 -8.02 20.94
C ILE A 167 -22.54 -9.05 20.37
N PRO A 168 -22.97 -9.97 19.47
CA PRO A 168 -22.03 -10.88 18.86
C PRO A 168 -20.97 -10.00 18.19
N ALA A 169 -19.71 -10.16 18.60
CA ALA A 169 -18.60 -9.52 17.93
C ALA A 169 -18.72 -9.93 16.45
N THR A 170 -19.12 -8.99 15.60
CA THR A 170 -19.10 -9.19 14.16
C THR A 170 -17.66 -9.58 13.85
N PRO A 171 -17.40 -10.69 13.14
CA PRO A 171 -16.05 -11.01 12.75
C PRO A 171 -15.59 -9.90 11.80
N ILE A 172 -14.82 -8.94 12.31
CA ILE A 172 -14.13 -7.90 11.52
C ILE A 172 -12.92 -8.58 10.85
N GLY A 173 -13.15 -9.69 10.16
CA GLY A 173 -12.19 -10.37 9.31
C GLY A 173 -12.42 -9.92 7.88
N SER A 174 -11.95 -8.71 7.53
CA SER A 174 -11.89 -8.34 6.12
C SER A 174 -10.89 -9.29 5.44
N ASN A 175 -11.40 -10.23 4.65
CA ASN A 175 -10.58 -11.09 3.79
C ASN A 175 -9.94 -10.32 2.62
N HIS A 176 -10.07 -9.00 2.58
CA HIS A 176 -9.47 -8.13 1.58
C HIS A 176 -8.21 -7.46 2.13
N THR A 177 -7.16 -7.49 1.33
CA THR A 177 -5.89 -6.82 1.60
C THR A 177 -5.40 -6.09 0.35
N ARG A 178 -4.47 -5.15 0.53
CA ARG A 178 -3.85 -4.46 -0.59
C ARG A 178 -2.91 -5.40 -1.35
N ASN A 179 -2.97 -5.37 -2.67
CA ASN A 179 -2.15 -6.19 -3.57
C ASN A 179 -0.72 -5.66 -3.70
N LEU A 180 -0.57 -4.35 -3.93
CA LEU A 180 0.72 -3.67 -3.90
C LEU A 180 1.14 -3.41 -2.45
N ILE A 181 2.33 -3.88 -2.09
CA ILE A 181 2.87 -3.80 -0.74
C ILE A 181 4.28 -3.24 -0.75
N GLY A 182 4.72 -2.74 0.40
CA GLY A 182 6.00 -2.06 0.55
C GLY A 182 5.81 -0.55 0.59
N MET A 183 6.76 0.19 0.05
CA MET A 183 6.81 1.65 0.06
C MET A 183 6.13 2.23 -1.18
N ASN A 184 4.83 2.50 -1.08
CA ASN A 184 3.99 3.03 -2.17
C ASN A 184 3.91 4.57 -2.21
N ALA A 185 4.69 5.24 -1.37
CA ALA A 185 4.85 6.68 -1.32
C ALA A 185 6.34 6.99 -1.12
N VAL A 186 6.93 7.80 -1.99
CA VAL A 186 8.35 8.16 -1.92
C VAL A 186 8.56 9.65 -2.15
N ASN A 187 9.57 10.21 -1.48
CA ASN A 187 9.96 11.60 -1.67
C ASN A 187 10.91 11.74 -2.87
N ALA A 188 10.97 12.93 -3.44
CA ALA A 188 11.96 13.26 -4.45
C ALA A 188 13.38 13.18 -3.86
N CYS A 189 14.29 12.57 -4.60
CA CYS A 189 15.70 12.48 -4.27
C CYS A 189 16.51 13.23 -5.34
N ARG A 190 17.50 14.01 -4.92
CA ARG A 190 18.46 14.62 -5.85
C ARG A 190 19.54 13.61 -6.17
N LEU A 191 19.60 13.17 -7.43
CA LEU A 191 20.57 12.18 -7.91
C LEU A 191 21.12 12.62 -9.27
N ASN A 192 22.33 12.17 -9.57
CA ASN A 192 22.98 12.30 -10.86
C ASN A 192 22.69 11.05 -11.70
N ASP A 193 22.34 11.24 -12.97
CA ASP A 193 22.12 10.14 -13.92
C ASP A 193 23.44 9.50 -14.40
N LEU A 194 23.36 8.65 -15.42
CA LEU A 194 24.52 7.98 -16.01
C LEU A 194 25.50 8.94 -16.72
N ALA A 195 25.02 10.10 -17.16
CA ALA A 195 25.84 11.15 -17.75
C ALA A 195 26.37 12.13 -16.69
N GLY A 196 26.05 11.92 -15.41
CA GLY A 196 26.40 12.82 -14.32
C GLY A 196 25.50 14.07 -14.24
N LYS A 197 24.40 14.14 -15.00
CA LYS A 197 23.46 15.26 -14.95
C LYS A 197 22.61 15.15 -13.68
N PRO A 198 22.57 16.19 -12.81
CA PRO A 198 21.72 16.20 -11.64
C PRO A 198 20.24 16.34 -12.03
N GLY A 199 19.37 15.71 -11.24
CA GLY A 199 17.93 15.86 -11.38
C GLY A 199 17.18 15.37 -10.15
N PHE A 200 15.85 15.51 -10.18
CA PHE A 200 14.96 14.94 -9.17
C PHE A 200 14.44 13.58 -9.62
N TRP A 201 14.60 12.60 -8.74
CA TRP A 201 14.33 11.21 -9.01
C TRP A 201 13.49 10.59 -7.91
N PHE A 202 12.58 9.72 -8.31
CA PHE A 202 11.87 8.80 -7.42
C PHE A 202 12.32 7.38 -7.74
N VAL A 203 12.83 6.67 -6.74
CA VAL A 203 13.27 5.28 -6.89
C VAL A 203 12.33 4.39 -6.10
N LEU A 204 11.74 3.41 -6.78
CA LEU A 204 10.72 2.51 -6.22
C LEU A 204 11.30 1.12 -5.95
N GLN A 205 12.34 1.05 -5.11
CA GLN A 205 13.06 -0.20 -4.84
C GLN A 205 12.39 -1.16 -3.86
N ASP A 206 11.35 -0.72 -3.16
CA ASP A 206 10.64 -1.52 -2.15
C ASP A 206 9.15 -1.66 -2.50
N LEU A 207 8.85 -2.12 -3.72
CA LEU A 207 7.50 -2.48 -4.14
C LEU A 207 7.41 -3.96 -4.46
N SER A 208 6.43 -4.65 -3.89
CA SER A 208 6.13 -6.05 -4.22
C SER A 208 4.63 -6.26 -4.46
N VAL A 209 4.26 -7.35 -5.13
CA VAL A 209 2.85 -7.67 -5.48
C VAL A 209 2.47 -9.03 -4.91
N ARG A 210 1.28 -9.15 -4.32
CA ARG A 210 0.82 -10.40 -3.67
C ARG A 210 0.40 -11.47 -4.67
N THR A 211 -0.26 -11.08 -5.75
CA THR A 211 -0.83 -12.02 -6.74
C THR A 211 -0.01 -12.04 -8.03
N GLU A 212 -0.06 -13.17 -8.75
CA GLU A 212 0.43 -13.22 -10.13
C GLU A 212 -0.50 -12.45 -11.08
N GLY A 213 0.04 -12.00 -12.21
CA GLY A 213 -0.69 -11.21 -13.20
C GLY A 213 0.21 -10.25 -13.98
N THR A 214 -0.39 -9.50 -14.89
CA THR A 214 0.28 -8.40 -15.61
C THR A 214 -0.35 -7.09 -15.18
N PHE A 215 0.49 -6.13 -14.80
CA PHE A 215 0.06 -4.89 -14.17
C PHE A 215 0.83 -3.69 -14.69
N ARG A 216 0.29 -2.49 -14.47
CA ARG A 216 1.01 -1.21 -14.57
C ARG A 216 1.06 -0.54 -13.21
N LEU A 217 2.09 0.26 -12.97
CA LEU A 217 2.11 1.19 -11.84
C LEU A 217 1.60 2.55 -12.32
N LYS A 218 0.58 3.09 -11.64
CA LYS A 218 0.17 4.48 -11.77
C LYS A 218 1.02 5.33 -10.83
N LEU A 219 1.64 6.36 -11.38
CA LEU A 219 2.54 7.27 -10.70
C LEU A 219 1.82 8.62 -10.59
N SER A 220 1.60 9.11 -9.38
CA SER A 220 0.88 10.38 -9.14
C SER A 220 1.71 11.30 -8.25
N LEU A 221 2.08 12.47 -8.78
CA LEU A 221 2.91 13.44 -8.09
C LEU A 221 2.05 14.46 -7.35
N PHE A 222 2.42 14.74 -6.11
CA PHE A 222 1.83 15.78 -5.29
C PHE A 222 2.91 16.68 -4.71
N ASP A 223 2.61 17.97 -4.62
CA ASP A 223 3.33 18.90 -3.76
C ASP A 223 2.45 19.20 -2.55
N ILE A 224 2.92 18.81 -1.37
CA ILE A 224 2.19 19.01 -0.12
C ILE A 224 2.59 20.29 0.63
N GLY A 225 3.54 21.07 0.08
CA GLY A 225 4.08 22.29 0.67
C GLY A 225 3.81 23.56 -0.14
N ALA A 226 3.39 23.45 -1.41
CA ALA A 226 2.88 24.56 -2.21
C ALA A 226 1.58 25.12 -1.61
N GLY A 227 1.73 26.02 -0.64
CA GLY A 227 0.65 26.73 -0.01
C GLY A 227 0.12 27.88 -0.86
N ASP A 228 -1.01 27.66 -1.53
CA ASP A 228 -1.82 28.71 -2.17
C ASP A 228 -3.25 28.80 -1.57
N GLY A 229 -3.45 28.27 -0.36
CA GLY A 229 -4.74 28.27 0.34
C GLY A 229 -5.30 26.89 0.68
N THR A 230 -4.51 25.83 0.48
CA THR A 230 -4.82 24.47 0.94
C THR A 230 -3.61 23.74 1.51
N ASN A 231 -2.69 24.50 2.12
CA ASN A 231 -1.76 23.91 3.08
C ASN A 231 -2.59 23.07 4.05
N GLY A 232 -2.32 21.77 4.13
CA GLY A 232 -2.53 21.06 5.37
C GLY A 232 -1.61 21.70 6.40
N THR A 233 -1.98 22.87 6.91
CA THR A 233 -1.35 23.47 8.08
C THR A 233 -1.50 22.43 9.17
N VAL A 234 -0.39 21.79 9.56
CA VAL A 234 -0.31 21.15 10.86
C VAL A 234 -0.43 22.31 11.86
N HIS A 235 -1.65 22.69 12.19
CA HIS A 235 -1.87 23.61 13.30
C HIS A 235 -1.36 22.87 14.53
N LEU A 236 -0.43 23.48 15.27
CA LEU A 236 0.08 22.95 16.54
C LEU A 236 -1.05 22.51 17.50
N ASN A 237 -2.27 23.05 17.33
CA ASN A 237 -3.46 22.79 18.13
C ASN A 237 -4.77 22.53 17.32
N GLY A 238 -4.74 22.02 16.07
CA GLY A 238 -5.99 21.82 15.29
C GLY A 238 -5.92 20.79 14.16
N PRO A 239 -7.08 20.29 13.65
CA PRO A 239 -7.11 19.27 12.61
C PRO A 239 -6.72 19.85 11.25
N SER A 240 -5.81 19.16 10.55
CA SER A 240 -5.31 19.53 9.22
C SER A 240 -6.45 19.62 8.18
N LYS A 241 -6.52 20.71 7.40
CA LYS A 241 -7.45 20.88 6.26
C LYS A 241 -6.67 21.24 4.99
N GLY A 242 -6.88 20.54 3.88
CA GLY A 242 -6.31 20.85 2.57
C GLY A 242 -6.43 19.69 1.57
N LYS A 243 -6.63 19.97 0.27
CA LYS A 243 -6.53 19.01 -0.84
C LYS A 243 -5.57 19.60 -1.88
N GLY A 244 -4.32 19.13 -1.91
CA GLY A 244 -3.35 19.54 -2.94
C GLY A 244 -3.67 18.91 -4.31
N PRO A 245 -3.46 19.64 -5.42
CA PRO A 245 -3.68 19.10 -6.76
C PRO A 245 -2.63 18.02 -7.12
N CYS A 246 -3.03 17.04 -7.93
CA CYS A 246 -2.09 16.07 -8.51
C CYS A 246 -1.31 16.74 -9.66
N LEU A 247 -0.05 17.10 -9.44
CA LEU A 247 0.74 17.89 -10.38
C LEU A 247 1.01 17.17 -11.70
N ALA A 248 1.22 15.86 -11.65
CA ALA A 248 1.49 15.03 -12.80
C ALA A 248 1.05 13.59 -12.55
N THR A 249 0.66 12.90 -13.62
CA THR A 249 0.39 11.46 -13.58
C THR A 249 1.06 10.80 -14.77
N ASN A 250 1.66 9.63 -14.56
CA ASN A 250 2.12 8.77 -15.64
C ASN A 250 1.93 7.30 -15.26
N TYR A 251 2.05 6.40 -16.22
CA TYR A 251 2.00 4.95 -16.02
C TYR A 251 3.31 4.32 -16.46
N THR A 252 3.74 3.27 -15.77
CA THR A 252 4.80 2.41 -16.27
C THR A 252 4.30 1.56 -17.43
N ASP A 253 5.24 0.92 -18.12
CA ASP A 253 4.92 -0.20 -19.00
C ASP A 253 4.36 -1.40 -18.21
N PRO A 254 3.63 -2.31 -18.89
CA PRO A 254 3.13 -3.52 -18.24
C PRO A 254 4.30 -4.40 -17.80
N PHE A 255 4.25 -4.89 -16.57
CA PHE A 255 5.22 -5.82 -16.03
C PHE A 255 4.54 -7.09 -15.52
N THR A 256 5.26 -8.21 -15.55
CA THR A 256 4.68 -9.52 -15.19
C THR A 256 5.08 -9.94 -13.77
N VAL A 257 4.10 -10.24 -12.95
CA VAL A 257 4.28 -10.89 -11.65
C VAL A 257 4.04 -12.38 -11.82
N TYR A 258 5.09 -13.17 -11.63
CA TYR A 258 5.05 -14.62 -11.82
C TYR A 258 4.72 -15.34 -10.50
N SER A 259 4.06 -16.49 -10.59
CA SER A 259 4.06 -17.47 -9.50
C SER A 259 5.46 -17.95 -9.16
N ALA A 260 5.63 -18.48 -7.94
CA ALA A 260 6.91 -18.96 -7.43
C ALA A 260 7.61 -19.97 -8.37
N LYS A 261 6.83 -20.83 -9.06
CA LYS A 261 7.35 -21.86 -9.97
C LYS A 261 7.76 -21.32 -11.35
N LYS A 262 7.11 -20.24 -11.81
CA LYS A 262 7.33 -19.67 -13.15
C LYS A 262 8.29 -18.48 -13.16
N PHE A 263 8.75 -18.04 -11.98
CA PHE A 263 9.59 -16.87 -11.87
C PHE A 263 10.96 -17.12 -12.51
N PRO A 264 11.34 -16.35 -13.55
CA PRO A 264 12.57 -16.58 -14.31
C PRO A 264 13.84 -16.09 -13.59
N GLY A 265 13.71 -15.65 -12.35
CA GLY A 265 14.80 -15.05 -11.58
C GLY A 265 14.78 -13.53 -11.59
N VAL A 266 15.57 -12.98 -10.66
CA VAL A 266 15.71 -11.53 -10.46
C VAL A 266 16.56 -10.96 -11.59
N ILE A 267 16.18 -9.80 -12.11
CA ILE A 267 17.01 -9.08 -13.10
C ILE A 267 18.29 -8.61 -12.42
N GLU A 268 19.40 -8.67 -13.15
CA GLU A 268 20.66 -8.13 -12.66
C GLU A 268 20.58 -6.62 -12.43
N SER A 269 21.50 -6.08 -11.63
CA SER A 269 21.48 -4.65 -11.36
C SER A 269 21.88 -3.88 -12.61
N THR A 270 20.94 -3.11 -13.15
CA THR A 270 21.16 -2.21 -14.29
C THR A 270 22.23 -1.16 -13.98
N LYS A 271 22.77 -0.52 -15.02
CA LYS A 271 23.73 0.60 -14.86
C LYS A 271 23.13 1.71 -14.00
N LEU A 272 21.87 2.09 -14.24
CA LEU A 272 21.19 3.14 -13.47
C LEU A 272 20.98 2.74 -12.01
N SER A 273 20.60 1.49 -11.74
CA SER A 273 20.47 0.97 -10.37
C SER A 273 21.81 1.00 -9.63
N LYS A 274 22.90 0.58 -10.30
CA LYS A 274 24.26 0.64 -9.76
C LYS A 274 24.67 2.10 -9.48
N CYS A 275 24.36 3.02 -10.40
CA CYS A 275 24.63 4.46 -10.27
C CYS A 275 23.91 5.09 -9.06
N PHE A 276 22.61 4.85 -8.90
CA PHE A 276 21.85 5.40 -7.77
C PHE A 276 22.21 4.74 -6.44
N ALA A 277 22.59 3.46 -6.44
CA ALA A 277 23.08 2.81 -5.22
C ALA A 277 24.38 3.42 -4.71
N GLN A 278 25.29 3.80 -5.61
CA GLN A 278 26.54 4.51 -5.25
C GLN A 278 26.28 5.89 -4.64
N GLN A 279 25.12 6.49 -4.93
CA GLN A 279 24.68 7.79 -4.41
C GLN A 279 23.84 7.66 -3.12
N GLY A 280 23.74 6.46 -2.54
CA GLY A 280 23.12 6.22 -1.23
C GLY A 280 21.69 5.64 -1.27
N ILE A 281 21.12 5.42 -2.46
CA ILE A 281 19.82 4.72 -2.55
C ILE A 281 20.00 3.25 -2.18
N LYS A 282 19.16 2.72 -1.29
CA LYS A 282 19.28 1.34 -0.77
C LYS A 282 18.75 0.30 -1.76
N ILE A 283 19.36 0.20 -2.94
CA ILE A 283 19.04 -0.82 -3.95
C ILE A 283 19.92 -2.06 -3.71
N PRO A 284 19.36 -3.28 -3.59
CA PRO A 284 20.16 -4.50 -3.50
C PRO A 284 20.97 -4.72 -4.79
N ILE A 285 22.30 -4.56 -4.71
CA ILE A 285 23.19 -4.77 -5.87
C ILE A 285 23.64 -6.23 -5.96
N ARG A 286 23.43 -6.83 -7.14
CA ARG A 286 23.92 -8.18 -7.47
C ARG A 286 25.17 -8.04 -8.34
N LYS A 287 26.21 -8.84 -8.07
CA LYS A 287 27.43 -8.89 -8.88
C LYS A 287 27.20 -9.72 -10.14
N ASP A 288 27.81 -9.28 -11.23
CA ASP A 288 27.84 -9.97 -12.52
C ASP A 288 28.55 -11.33 -12.30
N GLY A 289 27.82 -12.44 -12.43
CA GLY A 289 28.35 -13.78 -12.11
C GLY A 289 27.35 -14.93 -12.07
N GLY A 290 26.06 -14.67 -12.30
CA GLY A 290 25.08 -15.73 -12.58
C GLY A 290 25.12 -16.17 -14.05
N PRO A 291 24.58 -17.35 -14.39
CA PRO A 291 24.44 -17.77 -15.78
C PRO A 291 23.68 -16.68 -16.56
N LYS A 292 24.24 -16.25 -17.70
CA LYS A 292 23.65 -15.23 -18.58
C LYS A 292 22.20 -15.59 -18.86
N VAL A 293 21.29 -14.69 -18.49
CA VAL A 293 19.87 -14.84 -18.83
C VAL A 293 19.74 -14.58 -20.33
N PRO A 294 18.97 -15.39 -21.10
CA PRO A 294 18.93 -15.31 -22.56
C PRO A 294 18.57 -13.93 -23.16
N ASN A 295 18.02 -13.01 -22.37
CA ASN A 295 17.52 -11.70 -22.82
C ASN A 295 18.30 -10.51 -22.26
N GLN A 296 19.54 -10.69 -21.80
CA GLN A 296 20.29 -9.64 -21.13
C GLN A 296 20.48 -8.36 -21.97
N SER A 297 20.61 -8.50 -23.29
CA SER A 297 20.73 -7.38 -24.23
C SER A 297 19.46 -6.55 -24.42
N GLU A 298 18.29 -7.05 -24.01
CA GLU A 298 17.01 -6.32 -24.09
C GLU A 298 16.91 -5.23 -23.01
N PHE A 299 17.85 -5.18 -22.06
CA PHE A 299 17.76 -4.35 -20.85
C PHE A 299 18.94 -3.39 -20.66
N ASP A 300 19.90 -3.39 -21.59
CA ASP A 300 21.15 -2.63 -21.50
C ASP A 300 21.15 -1.31 -22.31
N GLU A 301 20.03 -0.99 -22.97
CA GLU A 301 19.77 0.26 -23.71
C GLU A 301 19.39 1.43 -22.79
#